data_AF-A0A059CF56-F1
#
_entry.id   AF-A0A059CF56-F1
#
_cell.length_a   1.000
_cell.length_b   1.000
_cell.length_c   1.000
_cell.angle_alpha   90.00
_cell.angle_beta   90.00
_cell.angle_gamma   90.00
#
_symmetry.space_group_name_H-M   'P 1'
#
loop_
_entity.id
_entity.type
_entity.pdbx_description
1 polymer ?
#
loop_
_entity_poly.entity_id
_entity_poly.type
_entity_poly.pdbx_seq_one_letter_code
_entity_poly.pdbx_strand_id
1 'polypeptide(L)' 'MTTSKRFAERKVAKFQKNITRRGSVPETSSKKGNDLPVGRIVLGFFVFVVVGSSLFQIIRTATSKGMA' A
#
# COMPACT_ATOMS: atom_id res chain seq x y z
N MET A 1 -39.12 18.63 -24.24
CA MET A 1 -39.49 17.95 -22.97
C MET A 1 -39.27 18.93 -21.83
N THR A 2 -40.32 19.57 -21.32
CA THR A 2 -40.22 20.50 -20.18
C THR A 2 -40.59 19.73 -18.90
N THR A 3 -39.60 19.21 -18.18
CA THR A 3 -39.87 18.52 -16.91
C THR A 3 -40.12 19.55 -15.84
N SER A 4 -41.12 19.35 -14.97
CA SER A 4 -41.35 20.25 -13.84
C SER A 4 -40.11 20.33 -12.93
N LYS A 5 -39.86 21.51 -12.33
CA LYS A 5 -38.68 21.77 -11.47
C LYS A 5 -38.51 20.72 -10.37
N ARG A 6 -39.63 20.31 -9.76
CA ARG A 6 -39.68 19.26 -8.72
C ARG A 6 -39.20 17.90 -9.23
N PHE A 7 -39.47 17.58 -10.50
CA PHE A 7 -39.05 16.33 -11.12
C PHE A 7 -37.55 16.33 -11.43
N ALA A 8 -37.02 17.48 -11.88
CA ALA A 8 -35.59 17.68 -12.09
C ALA A 8 -34.80 17.57 -10.77
N GLU A 9 -35.27 18.22 -9.70
CA GLU A 9 -34.63 18.15 -8.37
C GLU A 9 -34.59 16.73 -7.81
N ARG A 10 -35.69 15.97 -7.93
CA ARG A 10 -35.73 14.54 -7.54
C ARG A 10 -34.77 13.68 -8.35
N LYS A 11 -34.56 13.99 -9.62
CA LYS A 11 -33.63 13.28 -10.50
C LYS A 11 -32.18 13.57 -10.09
N VAL A 12 -31.83 14.83 -9.84
CA VAL A 12 -30.49 15.25 -9.38
C VAL A 12 -30.14 14.62 -8.03
N ALA A 13 -31.07 14.65 -7.06
CA ALA A 13 -30.86 14.03 -5.74
C ALA A 13 -30.56 12.52 -5.83
N LYS A 14 -31.17 11.81 -6.81
CA LYS A 14 -30.89 10.39 -7.05
C LYS A 14 -29.52 10.13 -7.65
N PHE A 15 -28.98 11.04 -8.45
CA PHE A 15 -27.64 10.92 -9.02
C PHE A 15 -26.56 11.35 -8.02
N GLN A 16 -26.82 12.39 -7.23
CA GLN A 16 -25.87 12.89 -6.22
C GLN A 16 -25.53 11.85 -5.15
N LYS A 17 -26.52 11.07 -4.69
CA LYS A 17 -26.29 9.93 -3.77
C LYS A 17 -25.50 8.76 -4.40
N ASN A 18 -25.37 8.74 -5.71
CA ASN A 18 -24.58 7.74 -6.44
C ASN A 18 -23.13 8.23 -6.67
N ILE A 19 -22.87 9.54 -6.61
CA ILE A 19 -21.52 10.13 -6.72
C ILE A 19 -20.66 9.75 -5.50
N THR A 20 -21.22 9.80 -4.28
CA THR A 20 -20.52 9.34 -3.07
C THR A 20 -20.37 7.81 -3.01
N ARG A 21 -21.10 7.08 -3.85
CA ARG A 21 -20.93 5.63 -4.05
C ARG A 21 -20.07 5.29 -5.27
N ARG A 22 -19.75 6.27 -6.12
CA ARG A 22 -18.83 6.14 -7.27
C ARG A 22 -17.41 6.09 -6.70
N GLY A 23 -16.87 4.87 -6.60
CA GLY A 23 -15.57 4.61 -5.96
C GLY A 23 -15.68 4.04 -4.55
N SER A 24 -16.89 3.85 -4.00
CA SER A 24 -17.11 3.05 -2.80
C SER A 24 -17.55 1.64 -3.17
N VAL A 25 -16.85 1.03 -4.13
CA VAL A 25 -16.78 -0.44 -4.16
C VAL A 25 -16.08 -0.78 -2.84
N PRO A 26 -16.72 -1.54 -1.92
CA PRO A 26 -15.94 -2.15 -0.87
C PRO A 26 -14.91 -3.00 -1.60
N GLU A 27 -13.64 -2.61 -1.52
CA GLU A 27 -12.49 -3.35 -2.03
C GLU A 27 -12.47 -4.75 -1.38
N THR A 28 -13.33 -5.66 -1.82
CA THR A 28 -13.36 -7.07 -1.41
C THR A 28 -12.24 -7.86 -2.06
N SER A 29 -11.15 -7.20 -2.49
CA SER A 29 -10.03 -7.80 -3.20
C SER A 29 -8.65 -7.44 -2.63
N SER A 30 -8.53 -6.86 -1.42
CA SER A 30 -7.19 -6.68 -0.82
C SER A 30 -7.08 -6.55 0.70
N LYS A 31 -8.17 -6.58 1.48
CA LYS A 31 -8.08 -6.57 2.97
C LYS A 31 -7.70 -7.94 3.57
N LYS A 32 -6.73 -8.63 2.97
CA LYS A 32 -5.98 -9.74 3.58
C LYS A 32 -4.50 -9.39 3.51
N GLY A 33 -4.08 -8.42 4.30
CA GLY A 33 -2.69 -7.95 4.28
C GLY A 33 -2.25 -7.03 5.42
N ASN A 34 -3.13 -6.74 6.39
CA ASN A 34 -2.84 -5.81 7.48
C ASN A 34 -2.34 -6.49 8.77
N ASP A 35 -2.07 -7.80 8.76
CA ASP A 35 -1.64 -8.56 9.95
C ASP A 35 -0.23 -9.15 9.81
N LEU A 36 0.63 -8.49 9.04
CA LEU A 36 2.06 -8.57 9.31
C LEU A 36 2.43 -7.22 9.92
N PRO A 37 2.51 -7.12 11.26
CA PRO A 37 2.76 -5.85 11.97
C PRO A 37 4.08 -5.18 11.55
N VAL A 38 4.91 -5.92 10.83
CA VAL A 38 6.07 -5.45 10.09
C VAL A 38 5.72 -5.31 8.61
N GLY A 39 5.66 -4.07 8.13
CA GLY A 39 5.50 -3.78 6.72
C GLY A 39 6.56 -4.50 5.87
N ARG A 40 6.18 -4.97 4.69
CA ARG A 40 7.07 -5.72 3.76
C ARG A 40 8.41 -5.01 3.54
N ILE A 41 8.41 -3.68 3.56
CA ILE A 41 9.60 -2.81 3.46
C ILE A 41 10.54 -3.00 4.66
N VAL A 42 10.01 -2.98 5.89
CA VAL A 42 10.80 -3.14 7.12
C VAL A 42 11.40 -4.54 7.20
N LEU A 43 10.63 -5.56 6.81
CA LEU A 43 11.13 -6.93 6.79
C LEU A 43 12.26 -7.11 5.76
N GLY A 44 12.11 -6.55 4.56
CA GLY A 44 13.17 -6.54 3.55
C GLY A 44 14.42 -5.79 4.01
N PHE A 45 14.24 -4.64 4.66
CA PHE A 45 15.34 -3.86 5.23
C PHE A 45 16.07 -4.63 6.33
N PHE A 46 15.35 -5.30 7.23
CA PHE A 46 15.95 -6.09 8.31
C PHE A 46 16.86 -7.20 7.76
N VAL A 47 16.37 -7.97 6.78
CA VAL A 47 17.17 -9.03 6.14
C VAL A 47 18.38 -8.45 5.41
N PHE A 48 18.21 -7.34 4.67
CA PHE A 48 19.30 -6.68 3.95
C PHE A 48 20.42 -6.22 4.90
N VAL A 49 20.07 -5.58 6.02
CA VAL A 49 21.06 -5.09 6.99
C VAL A 49 21.80 -6.26 7.65
N VAL A 50 21.09 -7.32 8.06
CA VAL A 50 21.70 -8.49 8.72
C VAL A 50 22.64 -9.24 7.78
N VAL A 51 22.17 -9.57 6.57
CA VAL A 51 22.99 -10.33 5.59
C VAL A 51 24.11 -9.46 5.02
N GLY A 52 23.81 -8.20 4.69
CA GLY A 52 24.77 -7.26 4.12
C GLY A 52 25.92 -6.95 5.07
N SER A 53 25.63 -6.74 6.36
CA SER A 53 26.68 -6.53 7.37
C SER A 53 27.55 -7.77 7.57
N SER A 54 26.97 -8.97 7.55
CA SER A 54 27.70 -10.24 7.70
C SER A 54 28.64 -10.49 6.53
N LEU A 55 28.17 -10.28 5.29
CA LEU A 55 28.99 -10.39 4.09
C LEU A 55 30.11 -9.34 4.08
N PHE A 56 29.81 -8.10 4.43
CA PHE A 56 30.81 -7.03 4.50
C PHE A 56 31.89 -7.32 5.56
N GLN A 57 31.51 -7.90 6.70
CA GLN A 57 32.47 -8.36 7.72
C GLN A 57 33.37 -9.48 7.19
N ILE A 58 32.84 -10.46 6.45
CA ILE A 58 33.65 -11.55 5.87
C ILE A 58 34.62 -11.02 4.82
N ILE A 59 34.16 -10.16 3.91
CA ILE A 59 35.02 -9.54 2.88
C ILE A 59 36.09 -8.68 3.55
N ARG A 60 35.72 -7.84 4.52
CA ARG A 60 36.67 -7.04 5.28
C ARG A 60 37.65 -7.88 6.08
N THR A 61 37.21 -9.00 6.66
CA THR A 61 38.07 -9.91 7.42
C THR A 61 39.02 -10.68 6.51
N ALA A 62 38.57 -11.15 5.34
CA ALA A 62 39.41 -11.82 4.35
C ALA A 62 40.45 -10.86 3.76
N THR A 63 40.06 -9.62 3.43
CA THR A 63 40.99 -8.57 2.99
C THR A 63 41.92 -8.10 4.11
N SER A 64 41.44 -8.04 5.36
CA SER A 64 42.25 -7.66 6.54
C SER A 64 43.21 -8.76 6.99
N LYS A 65 42.90 -10.04 6.77
CA LYS A 65 43.79 -11.17 7.12
C LYS A 65 45.03 -11.25 6.21
N GLY A 66 45.07 -10.48 5.12
CA GLY A 66 46.26 -10.27 4.29
C GLY A 66 47.12 -9.07 4.71
N MET A 67 46.75 -8.39 5.80
CA MET A 67 47.49 -7.26 6.41
C MET A 67 47.95 -7.63 7.82
N ALA A 68 48.61 -8.78 7.94
CA ALA A 68 49.37 -9.19 9.12
C ALA A 68 50.71 -9.75 8.66
#